data_AF-A0A3D1IV97-F1
#
_entry.id   AF-A0A3D1IV97-F1
#
_cell.length_a   1.000
_cell.length_b   1.000
_cell.length_c   1.000
_cell.angle_alpha   90.00
_cell.angle_beta   90.00
_cell.angle_gamma   90.00
#
_symmetry.space_group_name_H-M   'P 1'
#
loop_
_entity.id
_entity.type
_entity.pdbx_description
1 polymer ?
#
loop_
_entity_poly.entity_id
_entity_poly.type
_entity_poly.pdbx_seq_one_letter_code
_entity_poly.pdbx_strand_id
1 'polypeptide(L)' 'MLEEGSLRASGPLPEAPVRGGFLIVKADTRAAVDALIARDPFSTEGLIDGLKKRGLPESNCYSDSSADRRRRCQHEAYD' A
#
# COMPACT_ATOMS: atom_id res chain seq x y z
N MET A 1 11.68 0.19 -2.01
CA MET A 1 10.30 0.65 -2.23
C MET A 1 10.10 1.40 -3.55
N LEU A 2 10.70 2.59 -3.72
CA LEU A 2 10.50 3.40 -4.93
C LEU A 2 11.16 2.78 -6.16
N GLU A 3 12.46 2.51 -6.10
CA GLU A 3 13.21 1.91 -7.23
C GLU A 3 12.78 0.47 -7.53
N GLU A 4 12.34 -0.26 -6.51
CA GLU A 4 11.84 -1.63 -6.62
C GLU A 4 10.44 -1.72 -7.25
N GLY A 5 9.76 -0.58 -7.49
CA GLY A 5 8.40 -0.52 -8.03
C GLY A 5 7.33 -1.12 -7.10
N SER A 6 7.67 -1.37 -5.84
CA SER A 6 6.76 -1.94 -4.84
C SER A 6 5.83 -0.90 -4.25
N LEU A 7 6.17 0.39 -4.26
CA LEU A 7 5.27 1.47 -3.83
C LEU A 7 4.28 1.85 -4.96
N ARG A 8 2.98 1.74 -4.67
CA ARG A 8 1.89 2.09 -5.62
C ARG A 8 1.30 3.47 -5.34
N ALA A 9 1.17 3.82 -4.07
CA ALA A 9 0.73 5.15 -3.65
C ALA A 9 1.26 5.46 -2.25
N SER A 10 1.43 6.74 -1.95
CA SER A 10 1.80 7.24 -0.65
C SER A 10 1.13 8.58 -0.38
N GLY A 11 0.80 8.87 0.87
CA GLY A 11 0.30 10.20 1.23
C GLY A 11 0.05 10.34 2.73
N PRO A 12 -0.24 11.57 3.18
CA PRO A 12 -0.74 11.78 4.53
C PRO A 12 -2.13 11.15 4.68
N LEU A 13 -2.51 10.80 5.89
CA LEU A 13 -3.90 10.56 6.27
C LEU A 13 -4.53 11.88 6.73
N PRO A 14 -5.19 12.65 5.84
CA PRO A 14 -5.85 13.88 6.25
C PRO A 14 -6.97 13.57 7.26
N GLU A 15 -7.21 14.51 8.18
CA GLU A 15 -8.31 14.45 9.15
C GLU A 15 -8.24 13.27 10.15
N ALA A 16 -7.13 12.51 10.18
CA ALA A 16 -6.92 11.46 11.16
C ALA A 16 -6.62 12.07 12.56
N PRO A 17 -7.13 11.48 13.67
CA PRO A 17 -6.84 11.95 15.03
C PRO A 17 -5.35 11.98 15.39
N VAL A 18 -4.55 11.15 14.71
CA VAL A 18 -3.10 11.07 14.84
C VAL A 18 -2.49 11.32 13.47
N ARG A 19 -1.42 12.14 13.43
CA ARG A 19 -0.66 12.36 12.20
C ARG A 19 -0.09 11.02 11.73
N GLY A 20 -0.37 10.64 10.49
CA GLY A 20 0.05 9.37 9.95
C GLY A 20 0.27 9.42 8.45
N GLY A 21 1.12 8.51 7.99
CA GLY A 21 1.27 8.19 6.57
C GLY A 21 0.39 7.01 6.19
N PHE A 22 0.00 6.97 4.91
CA PHE A 22 -0.63 5.83 4.27
C PHE A 22 0.20 5.38 3.09
N LEU A 23 0.50 4.09 3.02
CA LEU A 23 1.24 3.47 1.93
C LEU A 23 0.40 2.36 1.32
N ILE A 24 0.34 2.33 -0.01
CA ILE A 24 -0.13 1.18 -0.77
C ILE A 24 1.10 0.55 -1.41
N VAL A 25 1.40 -0.71 -1.06
CA VAL A 25 2.54 -1.46 -1.59
C VAL A 25 2.07 -2.76 -2.25
N LYS A 26 2.74 -3.17 -3.33
CA LYS A 26 2.61 -4.51 -3.90
C LYS A 26 3.69 -5.40 -3.31
N ALA A 27 3.28 -6.54 -2.78
CA ALA A 27 4.16 -7.59 -2.27
C ALA A 27 3.43 -8.94 -2.32
N ASP A 28 4.17 -10.01 -2.55
CA ASP A 28 3.58 -11.35 -2.71
C ASP A 28 3.19 -12.00 -1.37
N THR A 29 3.80 -11.54 -0.28
CA THR A 29 3.56 -12.09 1.06
C THR A 29 3.56 -10.99 2.13
N ARG A 30 2.93 -11.29 3.28
CA ARG A 30 3.00 -10.41 4.45
C ARG A 30 4.42 -10.22 4.96
N ALA A 31 5.26 -11.25 4.88
CA ALA A 31 6.66 -11.16 5.27
C ALA A 31 7.45 -10.19 4.38
N ALA A 32 7.14 -10.16 3.08
CA ALA A 32 7.73 -9.17 2.17
C ALA A 32 7.28 -7.74 2.52
N VAL A 33 6.03 -7.54 2.94
CA VAL A 33 5.58 -6.24 3.47
C VAL A 33 6.38 -5.84 4.72
N ASP A 34 6.63 -6.78 5.63
CA ASP A 34 7.40 -6.51 6.84
C ASP A 34 8.86 -6.14 6.54
N ALA A 35 9.47 -6.82 5.57
CA ALA A 35 10.82 -6.47 5.10
C ALA A 35 10.88 -5.08 4.46
N LEU A 36 9.83 -4.69 3.73
CA LEU A 36 9.71 -3.32 3.19
C LEU A 36 9.60 -2.31 4.34
N ILE A 37 8.69 -2.52 5.30
CA ILE A 37 8.48 -1.62 6.44
C ILE A 37 9.77 -1.47 7.26
N ALA A 38 10.51 -2.55 7.52
CA ALA A 38 11.76 -2.51 8.28
C ALA A 38 12.85 -1.63 7.63
N ARG A 39 12.74 -1.38 6.32
CA ARG A 39 13.66 -0.51 5.55
C ARG A 39 13.11 0.91 5.36
N ASP A 40 11.90 1.19 5.83
CA ASP A 40 11.31 2.52 5.72
C ASP A 40 12.02 3.50 6.68
N PRO A 41 12.39 4.71 6.23
CA PRO A 41 13.06 5.70 7.08
C PRO A 41 12.30 6.01 8.37
N PHE A 42 10.97 6.02 8.35
CA PHE A 42 10.17 6.26 9.55
C PHE A 42 10.29 5.11 10.55
N SER A 43 10.46 3.88 10.06
CA SER A 43 10.74 2.72 10.91
C SER A 43 12.15 2.75 11.47
N THR A 44 13.17 3.03 10.64
CA THR A 44 14.57 3.03 11.08
C THR A 44 14.88 4.16 12.06
N GLU A 45 14.21 5.31 11.91
CA GLU A 45 14.34 6.46 12.81
C GLU A 45 13.39 6.38 14.03
N GLY A 46 12.60 5.30 14.16
CA GLY A 46 11.73 5.08 15.33
C GLY A 46 10.56 6.08 15.44
N LEU A 47 10.05 6.59 14.32
CA LEU A 47 9.00 7.62 14.27
C LEU A 47 7.57 7.04 14.22
N ILE A 48 7.43 5.72 14.27
CA ILE A 48 6.14 5.03 14.14
C ILE A 48 5.67 4.53 15.51
N ASP A 49 4.68 5.22 16.09
CA ASP A 49 4.05 4.83 17.36
C ASP A 49 3.04 3.67 17.21
N GLY A 50 2.56 3.43 15.98
CA GLY A 50 1.60 2.36 15.70
C GLY A 50 1.45 2.07 14.21
N LEU A 51 1.30 0.79 13.86
CA LEU A 51 1.22 0.32 12.48
C LEU A 51 0.05 -0.66 12.32
N LYS A 52 -0.80 -0.42 11.31
CA LYS A 52 -1.89 -1.33 10.92
C LYS A 52 -1.71 -1.77 9.47
N LYS A 53 -1.54 -3.07 9.27
CA LYS A 53 -1.45 -3.70 7.94
C LYS A 53 -2.83 -4.23 7.52
N ARG A 54 -3.21 -3.99 6.27
CA ARG A 54 -4.41 -4.57 5.65
C ARG A 54 -4.05 -5.10 4.27
N GLY A 55 -4.36 -6.37 4.00
CA GLY A 55 -4.28 -6.92 2.65
C GLY A 55 -5.48 -6.46 1.82
N LEU A 56 -5.24 -6.07 0.58
CA LEU A 56 -6.28 -5.79 -0.41
C LEU A 56 -6.19 -6.88 -1.50
N PRO A 57 -7.32 -7.44 -1.97
CA PRO A 57 -7.28 -8.37 -3.08
C PRO A 57 -6.82 -7.66 -4.36
N GLU A 58 -6.09 -8.36 -5.23
CA GLU A 58 -5.63 -7.80 -6.51
C GLU A 58 -6.79 -7.38 -7.43
N SER A 59 -8.00 -7.89 -7.19
CA SER A 59 -9.23 -7.49 -7.88
C SER A 59 -9.70 -6.08 -7.57
N ASN A 60 -9.07 -5.39 -6.60
CA ASN A 60 -9.38 -3.99 -6.35
C ASN A 60 -8.72 -3.12 -7.42
N CYS A 61 -9.48 -2.86 -8.49
CA CYS A 61 -9.13 -2.02 -9.62
C CYS A 61 -8.81 -0.59 -9.14
N TYR A 62 -7.57 -0.32 -8.79
CA TYR A 62 -7.07 1.05 -8.71
C TYR A 62 -6.97 1.57 -10.14
N SER A 63 -8.01 2.27 -10.60
CA SER A 63 -7.98 2.95 -11.89
C SER A 63 -6.95 4.07 -11.83
N ASP A 64 -5.78 3.82 -12.41
CA ASP A 64 -4.81 4.85 -12.74
C ASP A 64 -5.53 5.96 -13.54
N SER A 65 -5.63 7.15 -12.98
CA SER A 65 -6.43 8.24 -13.56
C SER A 65 -5.70 8.97 -14.69
N SER A 66 -4.60 8.44 -15.23
CA SER A 66 -3.78 9.18 -16.20
C SER A 66 -3.81 8.65 -17.64
N ALA A 67 -4.18 7.39 -17.90
CA ALA A 67 -4.44 6.93 -19.27
C ALA A 67 -5.19 5.58 -19.29
N ASP A 68 -6.13 5.45 -20.22
CA ASP A 68 -6.76 4.20 -20.66
C ASP A 68 -7.94 3.65 -19.82
N ARG A 69 -9.12 4.25 -20.07
CA ARG A 69 -10.43 3.63 -19.83
C ARG A 69 -10.59 2.43 -20.76
N ARG A 70 -10.25 1.22 -20.31
CA ARG A 70 -10.87 -0.09 -20.65
C ARG A 70 -9.93 -1.26 -20.32
N ARG A 71 -9.81 -1.65 -19.05
CA ARG A 71 -9.53 -3.07 -18.74
C ARG A 71 -10.46 -3.55 -17.63
N ARG A 72 -11.19 -4.60 -17.97
CA ARG A 72 -12.26 -5.21 -17.18
C ARG A 72 -11.73 -5.62 -15.82
N CYS A 73 -12.37 -5.15 -14.76
CA CYS A 73 -12.46 -5.92 -13.53
C CYS A 73 -13.25 -7.19 -13.90
N GLN A 74 -12.56 -8.32 -14.07
CA GLN A 74 -13.22 -9.63 -14.13
C GLN A 74 -13.17 -10.29 -12.76
N HIS A 75 -14.30 -10.95 -12.49
CA HIS A 75 -14.80 -11.54 -11.26
C HIS A 75 -13.90 -12.64 -10.70
N GLU A 76 -13.89 -12.80 -9.37
CA GLU A 76 -14.28 -14.08 -8.74
C GLU A 76 -14.47 -13.86 -7.23
N ALA A 77 -15.70 -14.12 -6.79
CA ALA A 77 -16.04 -14.31 -5.38
C ALA A 77 -15.36 -15.61 -4.91
N TYR A 78 -14.92 -15.65 -3.67
CA TYR A 78 -14.59 -16.91 -3.00
C TYR A 78 -15.55 -17.09 -1.81
N ASP A 79 -16.12 -18.29 -1.73
CA ASP A 79 -16.95 -18.82 -0.64
C ASP A 79 -16.28 -18.73 0.75
#